data_AF-A0A1H7EL24-F1
#
_entry.id   AF-A0A1H7EL24-F1
#
_cell.length_a   1.000
_cell.length_b   1.000
_cell.length_c   1.000
_cell.angle_alpha   90.00
_cell.angle_beta   90.00
_cell.angle_gamma   90.00
#
_symmetry.space_group_name_H-M   'P 1'
#
loop_
_entity.id
_entity.type
_entity.pdbx_description
1 polymer ?
#
loop_
_entity_poly.entity_id
_entity_poly.type
_entity_poly.pdbx_seq_one_letter_code
_entity_poly.pdbx_strand_id
1 'polypeptide(L)'
;MAHASTDAPYRPTAQFKPFEWVQGERLDPSRQSRAAFLNDARDAVQGAHTLAQLLAWDEDRRDAALSDADPAPLFDACQRSALQRFLAVSLALLHARIESQCEALTDQRDWHWD
;
A
#
# COMPACT_ATOMS: atom_id res chain seq x y z
N MET A 1 23.78 -43.94 -22.13
CA MET A 1 23.51 -42.52 -22.41
C MET A 1 22.31 -42.12 -21.60
N ALA A 2 22.51 -41.42 -20.48
CA ALA A 2 21.42 -40.92 -19.63
C ALA A 2 21.13 -39.47 -20.03
N HIS A 3 19.90 -39.20 -20.47
CA HIS A 3 19.43 -37.83 -20.71
C HIS A 3 19.20 -37.15 -19.36
N ALA A 4 20.01 -36.14 -19.06
CA ALA A 4 19.78 -35.24 -17.94
C ALA A 4 18.69 -34.23 -18.32
N SER A 5 17.48 -34.43 -17.82
CA SER A 5 16.45 -33.39 -17.81
C SER A 5 16.92 -32.26 -16.89
N THR A 6 17.31 -31.14 -17.48
CA THR A 6 17.67 -29.93 -16.73
C THR A 6 16.41 -29.09 -16.59
N ASP A 7 15.51 -29.50 -15.70
CA ASP A 7 14.48 -28.59 -15.19
C ASP A 7 15.15 -27.67 -14.16
N ALA A 8 15.44 -26.44 -14.58
CA ALA A 8 15.86 -25.42 -13.64
C ALA A 8 14.70 -25.15 -12.67
N PRO A 9 14.91 -25.24 -11.34
CA PRO A 9 13.84 -24.99 -10.39
C PRO A 9 13.35 -23.54 -10.51
N TYR A 10 12.04 -23.38 -10.68
CA TYR A 10 11.35 -22.09 -10.66
C TYR A 10 11.79 -21.29 -9.43
N ARG A 11 12.56 -20.23 -9.66
CA ARG A 11 12.91 -19.25 -8.62
C ARG A 11 11.93 -18.09 -8.72
N PRO A 12 10.96 -17.97 -7.80
CA PRO A 12 10.24 -16.71 -7.65
C PRO A 12 11.21 -15.71 -7.01
N THR A 13 12.09 -15.10 -7.80
CA THR A 13 12.90 -13.93 -7.39
C THR A 13 12.11 -12.63 -7.53
N ALA A 14 10.78 -12.69 -7.61
CA ALA A 14 9.93 -11.51 -7.42
C ALA A 14 9.98 -11.12 -5.94
N GLN A 15 11.05 -10.45 -5.54
CA GLN A 15 11.11 -9.79 -4.25
C GLN A 15 10.06 -8.68 -4.26
N PHE A 16 9.08 -8.79 -3.36
CA PHE A 16 8.19 -7.68 -3.07
C PHE A 16 9.04 -6.51 -2.60
N LYS A 17 9.06 -5.43 -3.40
CA LYS A 17 9.73 -4.19 -3.07
C LYS A 17 8.64 -3.15 -2.80
N PRO A 18 8.22 -2.97 -1.54
CA PRO A 18 7.05 -2.15 -1.19
C PRO A 18 7.15 -0.69 -1.62
N PHE A 19 8.35 -0.23 -1.99
CA PHE A 19 8.65 1.18 -2.26
C PHE A 19 9.30 1.42 -3.64
N GLU A 20 9.41 0.42 -4.49
CA GLU A 20 9.93 0.63 -5.84
C GLU A 20 8.80 1.12 -6.76
N TRP A 21 9.08 2.15 -7.56
CA TRP A 21 8.14 2.63 -8.57
C TRP A 21 8.10 1.65 -9.73
N VAL A 22 6.91 1.17 -10.09
CA VAL A 22 6.74 0.27 -11.23
C VAL A 22 6.63 1.10 -12.50
N GLN A 23 7.65 1.00 -13.36
CA GLN A 23 7.63 1.64 -14.68
C GLN A 23 6.61 0.93 -15.57
N GLY A 24 5.50 1.61 -15.87
CA GLY A 24 4.39 1.07 -16.67
C GLY A 24 4.51 1.34 -18.17
N GLU A 25 5.48 2.15 -18.58
CA GLU A 25 5.65 2.57 -19.97
C GLU A 25 6.00 1.37 -20.86
N ARG A 26 5.31 1.25 -22.00
CA ARG A 26 5.52 0.18 -23.00
C ARG A 26 5.12 -1.23 -22.54
N LEU A 27 4.42 -1.38 -21.41
CA LEU A 27 3.78 -2.63 -21.04
C LEU A 27 2.50 -2.84 -21.87
N ASP A 28 2.04 -4.09 -21.96
CA ASP A 28 0.71 -4.36 -22.46
C ASP A 28 -0.36 -3.70 -21.56
N PRO A 29 -1.57 -3.39 -22.08
CA PRO A 29 -2.57 -2.64 -21.33
C PRO A 29 -2.94 -3.25 -19.97
N SER A 30 -2.91 -4.58 -19.86
CA SER A 30 -3.24 -5.30 -18.62
C SER A 30 -2.14 -5.10 -17.56
N ARG A 31 -0.87 -5.19 -17.96
CA ARG A 31 0.28 -4.95 -17.08
C ARG A 31 0.46 -3.47 -16.74
N GLN A 32 0.13 -2.56 -17.66
CA GLN A 32 0.15 -1.12 -17.37
C GLN A 32 -0.88 -0.76 -16.30
N SER A 33 -2.11 -1.30 -16.40
CA SER A 33 -3.16 -1.09 -15.40
C SER A 33 -2.76 -1.65 -14.04
N ARG A 34 -2.10 -2.82 -14.02
CA ARG A 34 -1.57 -3.41 -12.78
C ARG A 34 -0.43 -2.58 -12.18
N ALA A 35 0.47 -2.04 -13.00
CA ALA A 35 1.54 -1.15 -12.55
C ALA A 35 0.97 0.15 -11.92
N ALA A 36 -0.03 0.75 -12.57
CA ALA A 36 -0.72 1.93 -12.05
C ALA A 36 -1.38 1.64 -10.69
N PHE A 37 -2.11 0.52 -10.57
CA PHE A 37 -2.70 0.10 -9.31
C PHE A 37 -1.67 -0.07 -8.19
N LEU A 38 -0.52 -0.71 -8.48
CA LEU A 38 0.54 -0.92 -7.48
C LEU A 38 1.17 0.40 -7.03
N ASN A 39 1.36 1.35 -7.95
CA ASN A 39 1.86 2.68 -7.61
C ASN A 39 0.83 3.47 -6.76
N ASP A 40 -0.45 3.44 -7.13
CA ASP A 40 -1.53 4.05 -6.33
C ASP A 40 -1.59 3.46 -4.91
N ALA A 41 -1.47 2.13 -4.81
CA ALA A 41 -1.49 1.42 -3.53
C ALA A 41 -0.30 1.84 -2.65
N ARG A 42 0.89 1.94 -3.23
CA ARG A 42 2.09 2.44 -2.55
C ARG A 42 1.86 3.86 -2.04
N ASP A 43 1.39 4.76 -2.89
CA ASP A 43 1.18 6.17 -2.52
C ASP A 43 0.15 6.31 -1.40
N ALA A 44 -0.93 5.52 -1.45
CA ALA A 44 -1.92 5.48 -0.39
C ALA A 44 -1.34 4.98 0.95
N VAL A 45 -0.53 3.92 0.95
CA VAL A 45 0.14 3.41 2.17
C VAL A 45 1.15 4.43 2.70
N GLN A 46 1.94 5.05 1.83
CA GLN A 46 2.94 6.04 2.22
C GLN A 46 2.26 7.29 2.81
N GLY A 47 1.22 7.81 2.15
CA GLY A 47 0.43 8.93 2.65
C GLY A 47 -0.25 8.63 3.97
N ALA A 48 -0.82 7.43 4.12
CA ALA A 48 -1.41 6.95 5.36
C ALA A 48 -0.39 6.90 6.51
N HIS A 49 0.81 6.39 6.25
CA HIS A 49 1.89 6.34 7.23
C HIS A 49 2.35 7.74 7.66
N THR A 50 2.57 8.64 6.71
CA THR A 50 2.94 10.04 7.00
C THR A 50 1.86 10.74 7.82
N LEU A 51 0.57 10.57 7.49
CA LEU A 51 -0.51 11.18 8.25
C LEU A 51 -0.61 10.60 9.66
N ALA A 52 -0.42 9.29 9.84
CA ALA A 52 -0.39 8.66 11.15
C ALA A 52 0.74 9.20 12.03
N GLN A 53 1.94 9.38 11.47
CA GLN A 53 3.07 10.01 12.17
C GLN A 53 2.77 11.46 12.57
N LEU A 54 2.14 12.23 11.69
CA LEU A 54 1.76 13.61 11.99
C LEU A 54 0.72 13.69 13.12
N LEU A 55 -0.26 12.78 13.14
CA LEU A 55 -1.26 12.70 14.19
C LEU A 55 -0.65 12.30 15.55
N ALA A 56 0.29 11.35 15.55
CA ALA A 56 1.00 10.94 16.76
C ALA A 56 1.86 12.10 17.31
N TRP A 57 2.59 12.78 16.43
CA TRP A 57 3.37 13.96 16.80
C TRP A 57 2.51 15.11 17.33
N ASP A 58 1.33 15.35 16.75
CA ASP A 58 0.37 16.35 17.26
C ASP A 58 -0.17 15.98 18.65
N GLU A 59 -0.37 14.69 18.91
CA GLU A 59 -0.79 14.17 20.22
C GLU A 59 0.27 14.41 21.29
N ASP A 60 1.54 14.08 21.02
CA ASP A 60 2.66 14.33 21.93
C ASP A 60 2.76 15.83 22.31
N ARG A 61 2.52 16.71 21.34
CA ARG A 61 2.54 18.18 21.55
C ARG A 61 1.37 18.67 22.39
N ARG A 62 0.18 18.10 22.19
CA ARG A 62 -0.97 18.42 23.03
C ARG A 62 -0.67 18.05 24.49
N ASP A 63 -0.09 16.88 24.71
CA ASP A 63 0.21 16.39 26.05
C ASP A 63 1.32 17.24 26.71
N ALA A 64 2.31 17.70 25.93
CA ALA A 64 3.34 18.64 26.38
C ALA A 64 2.80 20.06 26.63
N ALA A 65 1.86 20.56 25.83
CA ALA A 65 1.24 21.87 26.01
C ALA A 65 0.41 21.96 27.31
N LEU A 66 -0.13 20.84 27.80
CA LEU A 66 -0.75 20.74 29.12
C LEU A 66 0.27 20.89 30.28
N SER A 67 1.57 20.82 29.98
CA SER A 67 2.69 20.85 30.94
C SER A 67 3.55 22.14 30.91
N ASP A 68 3.09 23.20 30.25
CA ASP A 68 3.53 24.60 30.48
C ASP A 68 4.71 25.20 29.67
N ALA A 69 4.98 24.77 28.43
CA ALA A 69 5.87 25.56 27.53
C ALA A 69 5.77 25.32 26.01
N ASP A 70 5.02 24.33 25.52
CA ASP A 70 5.04 23.97 24.09
C ASP A 70 3.97 24.69 23.25
N PRO A 71 4.19 24.89 21.92
CA PRO A 71 3.21 25.54 21.08
C PRO A 71 1.93 24.70 20.97
N ALA A 72 0.79 25.37 20.77
CA ALA A 72 -0.53 24.73 20.66
C ALA A 72 -0.55 23.55 19.68
N PRO A 73 -1.43 22.55 19.89
CA PRO A 73 -1.65 21.48 18.92
C PRO A 73 -2.02 22.07 17.56
N LEU A 74 -1.53 21.44 16.50
CA LEU A 74 -1.79 21.80 15.11
C LEU A 74 -3.26 21.54 14.74
N PHE A 75 -3.84 20.45 15.27
CA PHE A 75 -5.21 20.06 14.99
C PHE A 75 -6.13 20.20 16.20
N ASP A 76 -7.33 20.72 15.95
CA ASP A 76 -8.42 20.63 16.92
C ASP A 76 -9.00 19.19 16.99
N ALA A 77 -9.89 18.97 17.96
CA ALA A 77 -10.51 17.65 18.16
C ALA A 77 -11.35 17.17 16.95
N CYS A 78 -12.00 18.09 16.24
CA CYS A 78 -12.83 17.78 15.07
C CYS A 78 -11.96 17.37 13.89
N GLN A 79 -10.91 18.14 13.59
CA GLN A 79 -9.92 17.88 12.56
C GLN A 79 -9.22 16.55 12.80
N ARG A 80 -8.74 16.30 14.02
CA ARG A 80 -8.10 15.02 14.40
C ARG A 80 -9.03 13.85 14.15
N SER A 81 -10.27 13.94 14.62
CA SER A 81 -11.27 12.88 14.44
C SER A 81 -11.61 12.66 12.96
N ALA A 82 -11.67 13.74 12.16
CA ALA A 82 -11.89 13.65 10.72
C ALA A 82 -10.72 12.97 10.00
N LEU A 83 -9.47 13.33 10.35
CA LEU A 83 -8.26 12.74 9.77
C LEU A 83 -8.11 11.25 10.14
N GLN A 84 -8.42 10.88 11.39
CA GLN A 84 -8.43 9.47 11.83
C GLN A 84 -9.47 8.64 11.07
N ARG A 85 -10.69 9.17 10.89
CA ARG A 85 -11.72 8.50 10.07
C ARG A 85 -11.32 8.41 8.61
N PHE A 86 -10.76 9.49 8.06
CA PHE A 86 -10.25 9.50 6.69
C PHE A 86 -9.20 8.41 6.49
N LEU A 87 -8.22 8.32 7.40
CA LEU A 87 -7.19 7.27 7.37
C LEU A 87 -7.80 5.87 7.39
N ALA A 88 -8.74 5.61 8.31
CA ALA A 88 -9.41 4.32 8.42
C ALA A 88 -10.17 3.96 7.14
N VAL A 89 -10.93 4.90 6.57
CA VAL A 89 -11.69 4.68 5.34
C VAL A 89 -10.77 4.47 4.14
N SER A 90 -9.72 5.28 3.98
CA SER A 90 -8.75 5.15 2.89
C SER A 90 -8.05 3.80 2.91
N LEU A 91 -7.64 3.33 4.10
CA LEU A 91 -7.00 2.03 4.25
C LEU A 91 -7.98 0.87 4.00
N ALA A 92 -9.22 0.97 4.47
CA ALA A 92 -10.25 -0.03 4.19
C ALA A 92 -10.58 -0.13 2.69
N LEU A 93 -10.67 1.02 2.00
CA LEU A 93 -10.88 1.06 0.55
C LEU A 93 -9.70 0.46 -0.21
N LEU A 94 -8.46 0.75 0.22
CA LEU A 94 -7.29 0.13 -0.38
C LEU A 94 -7.28 -1.38 -0.16
N HIS A 95 -7.59 -1.84 1.06
CA HIS A 95 -7.70 -3.26 1.38
C HIS A 95 -8.71 -3.96 0.46
N ALA A 96 -9.93 -3.43 0.34
CA ALA A 96 -10.93 -3.98 -0.56
C ALA A 96 -10.47 -4.05 -2.03
N ARG A 97 -9.74 -3.03 -2.52
CA ARG A 97 -9.17 -3.06 -3.87
C ARG A 97 -8.08 -4.11 -4.02
N ILE A 98 -7.23 -4.32 -3.00
CA ILE A 98 -6.21 -5.37 -3.01
C ILE A 98 -6.87 -6.75 -3.08
N GLU A 99 -7.91 -7.00 -2.27
CA GLU A 99 -8.64 -8.28 -2.30
C GLU A 99 -9.23 -8.56 -3.68
N SER A 100 -9.90 -7.57 -4.29
CA SER A 100 -10.44 -7.70 -5.65
C SER A 100 -9.36 -8.02 -6.71
N GLN A 101 -8.16 -7.47 -6.58
CA GLN A 101 -7.04 -7.79 -7.48
C GLN A 101 -6.49 -9.20 -7.23
N CYS A 102 -6.48 -9.68 -5.99
CA CYS A 102 -6.07 -11.04 -5.64
C CYS A 102 -7.07 -12.08 -6.17
N GLU A 103 -8.36 -11.83 -6.04
CA GLU A 103 -9.44 -12.67 -6.59
C GLU A 103 -9.31 -12.78 -8.11
N ALA A 104 -9.17 -11.65 -8.81
CA ALA A 104 -9.01 -11.63 -10.27
C ALA A 104 -7.79 -12.45 -10.74
N LEU A 105 -6.67 -12.42 -10.00
CA LEU A 105 -5.48 -13.22 -10.32
C LEU A 105 -5.67 -14.71 -10.06
N THR A 106 -6.49 -15.07 -9.06
CA THR A 106 -6.82 -16.45 -8.73
C THR A 106 -7.69 -17.04 -9.85
N ASP A 107 -8.75 -16.32 -10.24
CA ASP A 107 -9.63 -16.73 -11.33
C ASP A 107 -8.87 -16.89 -12.65
N GLN A 108 -7.97 -15.96 -13.01
CA GLN A 108 -7.14 -16.07 -14.21
C GLN A 108 -6.24 -17.31 -14.22
N ARG A 109 -5.82 -17.80 -13.05
CA ARG A 109 -4.95 -18.97 -12.94
C ARG A 109 -5.72 -20.27 -13.11
N ASP A 110 -6.99 -20.28 -12.72
CA ASP A 110 -7.86 -21.45 -12.82
C ASP A 110 -8.36 -21.66 -14.26
N TRP A 111 -8.47 -20.61 -15.08
CA TRP A 111 -8.82 -20.70 -16.50
C TRP A 111 -7.67 -21.07 -17.47
N HIS A 112 -6.42 -21.21 -16.99
CA HIS A 112 -5.25 -21.49 -17.86
C HIS A 112 -4.92 -22.99 -17.96
N TRP A 113 -5.80 -23.89 -17.51
CA TRP A 113 -5.57 -25.34 -17.54
C TRP A 113 -6.68 -26.18 -18.21
N ASP A 114 -7.53 -25.58 -19.03
CA ASP A 114 -8.48 -26.29 -19.91
C ASP A 114 -8.02 -26.31 -21.38
#